data_AF-A0A453MAK2-F1
#
_entry.id   AF-A0A453MAK2-F1
#
_cell.length_a   1.000
_cell.length_b   1.000
_cell.length_c   1.000
_cell.angle_alpha   90.00
_cell.angle_beta   90.00
_cell.angle_gamma   90.00
#
_symmetry.space_group_name_H-M   'P 1'
#
loop_
_entity.id
_entity.type
_entity.pdbx_description
1 polymer ?
#
loop_
_entity_poly.entity_id
_entity_poly.type
_entity_poly.pdbx_seq_one_letter_code
_entity_poly.pdbx_strand_id
1 'polypeptide(L)'
;VMMRPMFGAYGKAGSSHSIAFVSKAAKEAGVASEYKLAKRVEAVGGVRRLSKLDMKLNDALPKIEVDPETYTVTADGEVLTCQPAATVPLSRNYFLF
;
A
#
# COMPACT_ATOMS: atom_id res chain seq x y z
N VAL A 1 9.59 25.85 8.18
CA VAL A 1 10.42 24.91 7.39
C VAL A 1 9.47 24.03 6.57
N MET A 2 9.79 23.74 5.30
CA MET A 2 8.91 22.96 4.42
C MET A 2 9.70 21.87 3.68
N MET A 3 9.06 20.73 3.40
CA MET A 3 9.65 19.66 2.59
C MET A 3 9.91 20.17 1.16
N ARG A 4 11.07 19.81 0.60
CA ARG A 4 11.49 20.20 -0.76
C ARG A 4 12.12 18.99 -1.47
N PRO A 5 11.99 18.86 -2.80
CA PRO A 5 12.70 17.82 -3.52
C PRO A 5 14.21 18.05 -3.45
N MET A 6 14.94 16.96 -3.16
CA MET A 6 16.41 16.94 -3.12
C MET A 6 16.98 16.48 -4.47
N PHE A 7 18.31 16.50 -4.63
CA PHE A 7 19.01 16.21 -5.89
C PHE A 7 18.54 14.93 -6.61
N GLY A 8 18.22 13.87 -5.86
CA GLY A 8 17.74 12.60 -6.39
C GLY A 8 16.40 12.67 -7.13
N ALA A 9 15.65 13.77 -7.01
CA ALA A 9 14.37 13.95 -7.70
C ALA A 9 14.52 14.60 -9.09
N TYR A 10 15.68 15.16 -9.44
CA TYR A 10 15.85 15.99 -10.63
C TYR A 10 16.56 15.26 -11.78
N GLY A 11 16.28 15.70 -13.00
CA GLY A 11 16.96 15.23 -14.21
C GLY A 11 16.97 13.69 -14.34
N LYS A 12 18.10 13.14 -14.79
CA LYS A 12 18.30 11.69 -14.92
C LYS A 12 18.36 10.97 -13.57
N ALA A 13 18.72 11.67 -12.47
CA ALA A 13 18.79 11.06 -11.15
C ALA A 13 17.42 10.55 -10.69
N GLY A 14 16.34 11.29 -10.98
CA GLY A 14 14.96 10.88 -10.68
C GLY A 14 14.60 9.53 -11.29
N SER A 15 14.97 9.29 -12.55
CA SER A 15 14.73 8.00 -13.20
C SER A 15 15.68 6.90 -12.72
N SER A 16 16.97 7.21 -12.52
CA SER A 16 17.99 6.24 -12.08
C SER A 16 17.76 5.72 -10.65
N HIS A 17 17.13 6.52 -9.78
CA HIS A 17 16.80 6.14 -8.41
C HIS A 17 15.35 5.64 -8.24
N SER A 18 14.61 5.46 -9.33
CA SER A 18 13.24 4.98 -9.33
C SER A 18 13.08 3.64 -10.04
N ILE A 19 12.08 2.88 -9.62
CA ILE A 19 11.67 1.63 -10.29
C ILE A 19 10.27 1.82 -10.85
N ALA A 20 10.04 1.31 -12.06
CA ALA A 20 8.70 1.11 -12.61
C ALA A 20 8.37 -0.39 -12.53
N PHE A 21 7.40 -0.74 -11.69
CA PHE A 21 6.91 -2.12 -11.60
C PHE A 21 5.87 -2.40 -12.68
N VAL A 22 6.06 -3.47 -13.45
CA VAL A 22 5.19 -3.89 -14.56
C VAL A 22 4.85 -5.37 -14.46
N SER A 23 3.91 -5.86 -15.26
CA SER A 23 3.67 -7.30 -15.37
C SER A 23 4.87 -8.01 -15.99
N LYS A 24 5.05 -9.30 -15.67
CA LYS A 24 6.10 -10.12 -16.29
C LYS A 24 6.01 -10.10 -17.82
N ALA A 25 4.80 -10.23 -18.37
CA ALA A 25 4.55 -10.17 -19.81
C ALA A 25 4.99 -8.84 -20.44
N ALA A 26 4.71 -7.70 -19.80
CA ALA A 26 5.12 -6.39 -20.32
C ALA A 26 6.65 -6.20 -20.30
N LYS A 27 7.33 -6.69 -19.26
CA LYS A 27 8.80 -6.67 -19.20
C LYS A 27 9.40 -7.53 -20.32
N GLU A 28 8.86 -8.72 -20.55
CA GLU A 28 9.28 -9.65 -21.60
C GLU A 28 8.99 -9.11 -23.01
N ALA A 29 7.89 -8.38 -23.19
CA ALA A 29 7.57 -7.69 -24.45
C ALA A 29 8.45 -6.46 -24.73
N GLY A 30 9.36 -6.09 -23.83
CA GLY A 30 10.31 -5.00 -24.06
C GLY A 30 9.72 -3.59 -23.88
N VAL A 31 8.68 -3.44 -23.06
CA VAL A 31 7.97 -2.16 -22.83
C VAL A 31 8.88 -0.98 -22.46
N ALA A 32 10.01 -1.26 -21.81
CA ALA A 32 11.01 -0.25 -21.47
C ALA A 32 11.57 0.45 -22.73
N SER A 33 11.86 -0.32 -23.77
CA SER A 33 12.37 0.19 -25.05
C SER A 33 11.26 0.86 -25.84
N GLU A 34 10.11 0.20 -25.94
CA GLU A 34 8.94 0.69 -26.70
C GLU A 34 8.52 2.08 -26.25
N TYR A 35 8.44 2.30 -24.93
CA TYR A 35 8.02 3.58 -24.34
C TYR A 35 9.19 4.48 -23.96
N LYS A 36 10.43 4.09 -24.29
CA LYS A 36 11.65 4.85 -23.97
C LYS A 36 11.75 5.21 -22.48
N LEU A 37 11.38 4.27 -21.62
CA LEU A 37 11.41 4.46 -20.18
C LEU A 37 12.85 4.57 -19.69
N ALA A 38 13.18 5.67 -19.02
CA ALA A 38 14.50 5.86 -18.40
C ALA A 38 14.61 5.21 -17.01
N LYS A 39 13.48 4.82 -16.39
CA LYS A 39 13.44 4.14 -15.09
C LYS A 39 13.85 2.68 -15.22
N ARG A 40 14.37 2.09 -14.15
CA ARG A 40 14.55 0.63 -14.08
C ARG A 40 13.18 -0.05 -14.09
N VAL A 41 12.93 -0.92 -15.07
CA VAL A 41 11.67 -1.66 -15.20
C VAL A 41 11.79 -3.04 -14.55
N GLU A 42 10.97 -3.31 -13.55
CA GLU A 42 10.96 -4.58 -12.83
C GLU A 42 9.62 -5.30 -12.91
N ALA A 43 9.68 -6.62 -13.08
CA ALA A 43 8.48 -7.45 -13.17
C ALA A 43 7.98 -7.76 -11.76
N VAL A 44 6.70 -7.53 -11.50
CA VAL A 44 6.03 -8.05 -10.29
C VAL A 44 5.95 -9.58 -10.37
N GLY A 45 6.10 -10.24 -9.23
CA GLY A 45 6.12 -11.70 -9.15
C GLY A 45 5.80 -12.22 -7.75
N GLY A 46 5.58 -13.53 -7.63
CA GLY A 46 5.33 -14.19 -6.35
C GLY A 46 3.97 -13.91 -5.71
N VAL A 47 3.02 -13.30 -6.44
CA VAL A 47 1.74 -12.82 -5.89
C VAL A 47 0.66 -13.89 -5.72
N ARG A 48 0.69 -14.96 -6.52
CA ARG A 48 -0.39 -15.98 -6.55
C ARG A 48 -0.30 -17.03 -5.44
N ARG A 49 0.85 -17.12 -4.78
CA ARG A 49 1.11 -18.09 -3.70
C ARG A 49 0.93 -17.50 -2.31
N LEU A 50 0.66 -16.20 -2.23
CA LEU A 50 0.51 -15.50 -0.96
C LEU A 50 -0.87 -15.79 -0.36
N SER A 51 -0.89 -15.92 0.95
CA SER A 51 -2.07 -16.11 1.79
C SER A 51 -2.10 -15.05 2.88
N LYS A 52 -3.15 -15.07 3.72
CA LYS A 52 -3.22 -14.22 4.92
C LYS A 52 -2.03 -14.44 5.86
N LEU A 53 -1.47 -15.65 5.88
CA LEU A 53 -0.33 -16.04 6.72
C LEU A 53 1.00 -15.40 6.32
N ASP A 54 1.09 -14.87 5.10
CA ASP A 54 2.29 -14.17 4.65
C ASP A 54 2.36 -12.71 5.15
N MET A 55 1.26 -12.19 5.72
CA MET A 55 1.19 -10.83 6.24
C MET A 55 1.97 -10.68 7.55
N LYS A 56 3.04 -9.88 7.53
CA LYS A 56 3.87 -9.64 8.72
C LYS A 56 3.08 -8.91 9.80
N LEU A 57 3.09 -9.49 11.00
CA LEU A 57 2.43 -8.95 12.21
C LEU A 57 0.89 -8.85 12.08
N ASN A 58 0.27 -9.40 11.02
CA ASN A 58 -1.14 -9.17 10.68
C ASN A 58 -1.76 -10.38 9.95
N ASP A 59 -1.56 -11.60 10.45
CA ASP A 59 -1.95 -12.87 9.81
C ASP A 59 -3.20 -13.54 10.42
N ALA A 60 -3.89 -12.88 11.36
CA ALA A 60 -5.09 -13.42 12.01
C ALA A 60 -6.20 -13.80 11.00
N LEU A 61 -6.86 -14.93 11.27
CA LEU A 61 -7.96 -15.52 10.49
C LEU A 61 -9.18 -15.81 11.41
N PRO A 62 -9.80 -14.78 12.01
CA PRO A 62 -10.96 -14.97 12.88
C PRO A 62 -12.20 -15.37 12.07
N LYS A 63 -13.17 -16.02 12.71
CA LYS A 63 -14.51 -16.21 12.15
C LYS A 63 -15.28 -14.89 12.28
N ILE A 64 -15.44 -14.18 11.17
CA ILE A 64 -16.17 -12.91 11.11
C ILE A 64 -17.62 -13.16 10.71
N GLU A 65 -18.56 -12.64 11.50
CA GLU A 65 -20.00 -12.67 11.20
C GLU A 65 -20.57 -11.24 11.25
N VAL A 66 -21.59 -10.98 10.42
CA VAL A 66 -22.30 -9.69 10.38
C VAL A 66 -23.79 -9.96 10.43
N ASP A 67 -24.45 -9.37 11.41
CA ASP A 67 -25.91 -9.41 11.52
C ASP A 67 -26.54 -8.49 10.43
N PRO A 68 -27.44 -8.99 9.58
CA PRO A 68 -27.93 -8.25 8.41
C PRO A 68 -28.94 -7.15 8.76
N GLU A 69 -29.49 -7.14 9.97
CA GLU A 69 -30.52 -6.16 10.40
C GLU A 69 -29.89 -5.04 11.25
N THR A 70 -29.03 -5.42 12.19
CA THR A 70 -28.40 -4.51 13.15
C THR A 70 -27.01 -4.03 12.72
N TYR A 71 -26.40 -4.71 11.75
CA TYR A 71 -25.02 -4.51 11.31
C TYR A 71 -23.96 -4.73 12.40
N THR A 72 -24.32 -5.45 13.46
CA THR A 72 -23.37 -5.88 14.48
C THR A 72 -22.35 -6.83 13.87
N VAL A 73 -21.07 -6.53 14.06
CA VAL A 73 -19.96 -7.36 13.59
C VAL A 73 -19.39 -8.13 14.78
N THR A 74 -19.16 -9.43 14.61
CA THR A 74 -18.45 -10.25 15.60
C THR A 74 -17.19 -10.88 14.99
N ALA A 75 -16.19 -11.13 15.83
CA ALA A 75 -15.05 -11.99 15.52
C ALA A 75 -14.92 -13.04 16.61
N ASP A 76 -14.93 -14.32 16.22
CA ASP A 76 -14.87 -15.46 17.15
C ASP A 76 -15.93 -15.40 18.27
N GLY A 77 -17.11 -14.85 17.93
CA GLY A 77 -18.24 -14.68 18.85
C GLY A 77 -18.21 -13.39 19.68
N GLU A 78 -17.13 -12.60 19.63
CA GLU A 78 -17.00 -11.34 20.36
C GLU A 78 -17.45 -10.16 19.50
N VAL A 79 -18.29 -9.27 20.05
CA VAL A 79 -18.75 -8.06 19.35
C VAL A 79 -17.61 -7.07 19.16
N LEU A 80 -17.33 -6.72 17.91
CA LEU A 80 -16.33 -5.72 17.54
C LEU A 80 -16.98 -4.33 17.51
N THR A 81 -16.73 -3.53 18.54
CA THR A 81 -17.24 -2.16 18.61
C THR A 81 -16.24 -1.24 19.30
N CYS A 82 -16.28 0.04 18.96
CA CYS A 82 -15.52 1.08 19.65
C CYS A 82 -16.30 2.40 19.64
N GLN A 83 -16.04 3.23 20.65
CA GLN A 83 -16.60 4.57 20.68
C GLN A 83 -15.85 5.47 19.69
N PRO A 84 -16.54 6.41 19.03
CA PRO A 84 -15.88 7.36 18.16
C PRO A 84 -14.91 8.24 18.95
N ALA A 85 -13.71 8.46 18.41
CA ALA A 85 -12.73 9.35 19.02
C ALA A 85 -13.08 10.82 18.70
N ALA A 86 -13.20 11.66 19.73
CA ALA A 86 -13.45 13.10 19.56
C ALA A 86 -12.21 13.88 19.05
N THR A 87 -11.01 13.38 19.36
CA THR A 87 -9.73 13.92 18.89
C THR A 87 -8.75 12.78 18.64
N VAL A 88 -7.76 13.00 17.79
CA VAL A 88 -6.70 12.03 17.48
C VAL A 88 -5.32 12.70 17.52
N PRO A 89 -4.26 11.97 17.91
CA PRO A 89 -2.89 12.48 17.81
C PRO A 89 -2.48 12.68 16.35
N LEU A 90 -1.33 13.32 16.11
CA LEU A 90 -0.82 13.61 14.76
C LEU A 90 -1.81 14.41 13.89
N SER A 91 -2.60 15.29 14.50
CA SER A 91 -3.62 16.11 13.83
C SER A 91 -3.31 17.61 13.94
N ARG A 92 -4.18 18.39 14.60
CA ARG A 92 -4.16 19.87 14.68
C ARG A 92 -2.85 20.45 15.21
N ASN A 93 -2.06 19.66 15.91
CA ASN A 93 -0.75 20.07 16.45
C ASN A 93 0.35 20.12 15.39
N TYR A 94 0.16 19.48 14.23
CA TYR A 94 1.19 19.30 13.20
C TYR A 94 0.86 19.98 11.87
N PHE A 95 -0.41 20.26 11.61
CA PHE A 95 -0.88 20.84 10.35
C PHE A 95 -1.35 22.28 10.55
N LEU A 96 -0.97 23.16 9.62
CA LEU A 96 -1.39 24.56 9.63
C LEU A 96 -2.88 24.70 9.26
N PHE A 97 -3.39 23.78 8.43
CA PHE A 97 -4.77 23.69 7.98
C PHE A 97 -5.19 22.21 7.93
#